data_AF-A0A3L6Q6P0-F1
#
_entry.id   AF-A0A3L6Q6P0-F1
#
_cell.length_a   1.000
_cell.length_b   1.000
_cell.length_c   1.000
_cell.angle_alpha   90.00
_cell.angle_beta   90.00
_cell.angle_gamma   90.00
#
_symmetry.space_group_name_H-M   'P 1'
#
loop_
_entity.id
_entity.type
_entity.pdbx_description
1 polymer ?
#
loop_
_entity_poly.entity_id
_entity_poly.type
_entity_poly.pdbx_seq_one_letter_code
_entity_poly.pdbx_strand_id
1 'polypeptide(L)'
;MVLQNDIDLLNPPAELEKLKHKKKRLVQSPNSFFMDVKCQGCFSITTVFSHSQTVVVCPGCQTVLCQPTGGKARLTEGCSFRLQIHVLFGTEEKGSHENFQRYNLMAPGEKTTILVARKGRLRQRYDGEYRLVAGCVPYRVGADDGQPELLMVSTPNRDDLVFPKGGWEDDEDVHEAACREALEEAGVKGTISRTALGMWVFRSKSSPVSGDSPRGACKGYIFALEVAEELEQWPEQDTHGRQWVSPADAYRLCRYDWMREALSALLDRLAEAKPAAPELDDRGGVYMMVTAAAATADRAVALC
;
A
#
# COMPACT_ATOMS: atom_id res chain seq x y z
N MET A 1 12.99 21.56 -19.05
CA MET A 1 13.92 20.73 -19.86
C MET A 1 15.11 20.41 -18.99
N VAL A 2 15.23 19.18 -18.50
CA VAL A 2 16.40 18.73 -17.72
C VAL A 2 17.48 18.40 -18.75
N LEU A 3 18.63 19.07 -18.66
CA LEU A 3 19.73 18.92 -19.60
C LEU A 3 20.32 17.50 -19.52
N GLN A 4 20.68 16.96 -20.67
CA GLN A 4 20.98 15.56 -20.92
C GLN A 4 22.37 15.09 -20.42
N ASN A 5 23.01 15.77 -19.47
CA ASN A 5 24.45 15.54 -19.17
C ASN A 5 24.86 15.34 -17.71
N ASP A 6 23.96 15.27 -16.73
CA ASP A 6 24.34 15.00 -15.32
C ASP A 6 23.92 13.60 -14.85
N ILE A 7 24.20 12.56 -15.64
CA ILE A 7 24.09 11.18 -15.17
C ILE A 7 25.43 10.79 -14.57
N ASP A 8 25.49 10.59 -13.25
CA ASP A 8 26.65 10.00 -12.57
C ASP A 8 26.94 8.63 -13.18
N LEU A 9 27.97 8.57 -14.03
CA LEU A 9 28.37 7.36 -14.75
C LEU A 9 29.01 6.32 -13.83
N LEU A 10 29.46 6.71 -12.63
CA LEU A 10 30.04 5.82 -11.64
C LEU A 10 28.96 5.17 -10.78
N ASN A 11 27.83 5.85 -10.56
CA ASN A 11 26.67 5.33 -9.84
C ASN A 11 25.35 5.57 -10.58
N PRO A 12 25.16 4.96 -11.77
CA PRO A 12 23.92 5.11 -12.52
C PRO A 12 22.74 4.53 -11.72
N PRO A 13 21.57 5.22 -11.69
CA PRO A 13 20.38 4.73 -11.00
C PRO A 13 19.98 3.33 -11.45
N ALA A 14 19.56 2.47 -10.52
CA ALA A 14 19.24 1.07 -10.80
C ALA A 14 18.15 0.90 -11.88
N GLU A 15 17.19 1.81 -11.95
CA GLU A 15 16.13 1.81 -12.97
C GLU A 15 16.70 2.08 -14.38
N LEU A 16 17.66 3.00 -14.52
CA LEU A 16 18.37 3.24 -15.78
C LEU A 16 19.23 2.04 -16.17
N GLU A 17 19.89 1.38 -15.22
CA GLU A 17 20.67 0.16 -15.46
C GLU A 17 19.79 -1.03 -15.90
N LYS A 18 18.57 -1.17 -15.36
CA LYS A 18 17.63 -2.23 -15.76
C LYS A 18 17.18 -2.10 -17.23
N LEU A 19 17.03 -0.86 -17.71
CA LEU A 19 16.68 -0.54 -19.10
C LEU A 19 17.84 -0.85 -20.07
N LYS A 20 19.08 -0.86 -19.59
CA LYS A 20 20.23 -1.24 -20.40
C LYS A 20 20.20 -2.75 -20.72
N HIS A 21 20.63 -3.07 -21.94
CA HIS A 21 20.84 -4.45 -22.35
C HIS A 21 21.80 -5.16 -21.36
N LYS A 22 21.54 -6.44 -21.02
CA LYS A 22 22.30 -7.19 -19.99
C LYS A 22 23.84 -7.10 -20.10
N LYS A 23 24.37 -7.15 -21.33
CA LYS A 23 25.83 -7.03 -21.60
C LYS A 23 26.40 -5.60 -21.43
N LYS A 24 25.53 -4.59 -21.31
CA LYS A 24 25.87 -3.16 -21.19
C LYS A 24 25.61 -2.61 -19.78
N ARG A 25 25.20 -3.48 -18.84
CA ARG A 25 25.04 -3.11 -17.43
C ARG A 25 26.40 -2.99 -16.76
N LEU A 26 26.56 -1.97 -15.94
CA LEU A 26 27.76 -1.72 -15.15
C LEU A 26 28.07 -2.90 -14.22
N VAL A 27 27.03 -3.40 -13.54
CA VAL A 27 27.10 -4.61 -12.72
C VAL A 27 26.32 -5.71 -13.43
N GLN A 28 26.99 -6.83 -13.71
CA GLN A 28 26.35 -7.98 -14.34
C GLN A 28 25.42 -8.68 -13.33
N SER A 29 24.13 -8.77 -13.67
CA SER A 29 23.13 -9.53 -12.91
C SER A 29 22.32 -10.43 -13.85
N PRO A 30 22.01 -11.66 -13.43
CA PRO A 30 21.20 -12.56 -14.23
C PRO A 30 19.77 -12.01 -14.39
N ASN A 31 19.25 -12.03 -15.62
CA ASN A 31 17.83 -11.73 -15.89
C ASN A 31 16.91 -12.92 -15.57
N SER A 32 17.49 -14.04 -15.18
CA SER A 32 16.80 -15.27 -14.86
C SER A 32 16.53 -15.36 -13.36
N PHE A 33 15.37 -15.91 -13.01
CA PHE A 33 14.90 -16.13 -11.65
C PHE A 33 14.34 -17.55 -11.50
N PHE A 34 14.19 -17.98 -10.24
CA PHE A 34 13.41 -19.16 -9.88
C PHE A 34 11.98 -18.73 -9.50
N MET A 35 11.01 -19.61 -9.72
CA MET A 35 9.62 -19.38 -9.40
C MET A 35 8.97 -20.66 -8.88
N ASP A 36 8.05 -20.56 -7.94
CA ASP A 36 7.23 -21.67 -7.50
C ASP A 36 5.98 -21.75 -8.38
N VAL A 37 5.73 -22.91 -8.99
CA VAL A 37 4.60 -23.15 -9.90
C VAL A 37 3.63 -24.13 -9.26
N LYS A 38 2.34 -23.77 -9.18
CA LYS A 38 1.26 -24.69 -8.82
C LYS A 38 0.90 -25.53 -10.02
N CYS A 39 0.77 -26.81 -9.80
CA CYS A 39 0.04 -27.65 -10.72
C CYS A 39 -1.47 -27.38 -10.62
N GLN A 40 -2.12 -27.19 -11.77
CA GLN A 40 -3.58 -27.16 -11.89
C GLN A 40 -4.23 -28.51 -11.49
N GLY A 41 -3.54 -29.63 -11.73
CA GLY A 41 -4.09 -30.97 -11.54
C GLY A 41 -4.11 -31.44 -10.08
N CYS A 42 -2.95 -31.45 -9.42
CA CYS A 42 -2.82 -31.97 -8.05
C CYS A 42 -2.45 -30.91 -7.01
N PHE A 43 -2.41 -29.63 -7.40
CA PHE A 43 -2.05 -28.51 -6.52
C PHE A 43 -0.65 -28.57 -5.90
N SER A 44 0.17 -29.57 -6.28
CA SER A 44 1.56 -29.67 -5.89
C SER A 44 2.38 -28.51 -6.45
N ILE A 45 3.32 -28.06 -5.64
CA ILE A 45 4.14 -26.89 -5.86
C ILE A 45 5.52 -27.36 -6.32
N THR A 46 6.03 -26.80 -7.39
CA THR A 46 7.34 -27.16 -7.91
C THR A 46 8.12 -25.91 -8.26
N THR A 47 9.35 -25.82 -7.77
CA THR A 47 10.25 -24.71 -8.12
C THR A 47 10.78 -24.92 -9.54
N VAL A 48 10.57 -23.93 -10.39
CA VAL A 48 10.88 -23.91 -11.82
C VAL A 48 11.82 -22.76 -12.12
N PHE A 49 12.85 -23.01 -12.93
CA PHE A 49 13.72 -21.95 -13.44
C PHE A 49 13.08 -21.23 -14.63
N SER A 50 13.07 -19.90 -14.60
CA SER A 50 12.46 -19.05 -15.64
C SER A 50 12.97 -19.27 -17.06
N HIS A 51 14.16 -19.81 -17.25
CA HIS A 51 14.74 -20.12 -18.55
C HIS A 51 15.07 -21.62 -18.65
N SER A 52 14.19 -22.46 -18.11
CA SER A 52 14.33 -23.92 -18.21
C SER A 52 14.55 -24.33 -19.66
N GLN A 53 15.56 -25.18 -19.87
CA GLN A 53 15.89 -25.75 -21.18
C GLN A 53 15.11 -27.05 -21.45
N THR A 54 14.54 -27.64 -20.40
CA THR A 54 13.76 -28.87 -20.47
C THR A 54 12.31 -28.61 -20.08
N VAL A 55 11.41 -29.46 -20.57
CA VAL A 55 10.02 -29.51 -20.11
C VAL A 55 10.02 -29.85 -18.62
N VAL A 56 9.31 -29.06 -17.81
CA VAL A 56 9.16 -29.34 -16.37
C VAL A 56 7.79 -29.93 -16.14
N VAL A 57 7.74 -31.08 -15.46
CA VAL A 57 6.51 -31.80 -15.12
C VAL A 57 6.28 -31.78 -13.62
N CYS A 58 5.01 -31.81 -13.24
CA CYS A 58 4.61 -31.90 -11.85
C CYS A 58 5.00 -33.27 -11.28
N PRO A 59 5.69 -33.34 -10.12
CA PRO A 59 6.05 -34.62 -9.52
C PRO A 59 4.82 -35.40 -9.00
N GLY A 60 3.71 -34.73 -8.69
CA GLY A 60 2.51 -35.36 -8.13
C GLY A 60 1.61 -36.03 -9.17
N CYS A 61 1.33 -35.37 -10.30
CA CYS A 61 0.40 -35.87 -11.33
C CYS A 61 0.96 -35.90 -12.75
N GLN A 62 2.27 -35.68 -12.91
CA GLN A 62 2.99 -35.71 -14.19
C GLN A 62 2.52 -34.70 -15.25
N THR A 63 1.58 -33.81 -14.91
CA THR A 63 1.14 -32.72 -15.78
C THR A 63 2.30 -31.78 -16.08
N VAL A 64 2.44 -31.38 -17.35
CA VAL A 64 3.44 -30.39 -17.77
C VAL A 64 3.17 -29.06 -17.09
N LEU A 65 4.16 -28.51 -16.40
CA LEU A 65 4.11 -27.19 -15.75
C LEU A 65 4.65 -26.09 -16.65
N CYS A 66 5.71 -26.36 -17.42
CA CYS A 66 6.27 -25.40 -18.37
C CYS A 66 7.01 -26.06 -19.54
N GLN A 67 7.13 -25.32 -20.64
CA GLN A 67 7.84 -25.71 -21.86
C GLN A 67 8.96 -24.71 -22.22
N PRO A 68 10.12 -25.18 -22.71
CA PRO A 68 11.21 -24.31 -23.16
C PRO A 68 10.83 -23.58 -24.46
N THR A 69 11.26 -22.31 -24.59
CA THR A 69 11.00 -21.45 -25.77
C THR A 69 12.27 -20.86 -26.39
N GLY A 70 13.46 -21.26 -25.92
CA GLY A 70 14.73 -20.60 -26.22
C GLY A 70 14.96 -19.28 -25.45
N GLY A 71 13.95 -18.81 -24.70
CA GLY A 71 14.02 -17.66 -23.79
C GLY A 71 13.37 -17.98 -22.45
N LYS A 72 12.43 -17.14 -22.02
CA LYS A 72 11.63 -17.42 -20.83
C LYS A 72 10.70 -18.61 -21.09
N ALA A 73 10.78 -19.64 -20.25
CA ALA A 73 9.93 -20.80 -20.32
C ALA A 73 8.45 -20.40 -20.27
N ARG A 74 7.62 -21.05 -21.09
CA ARG A 74 6.18 -20.82 -21.16
C ARG A 74 5.49 -21.74 -20.18
N LEU A 75 4.73 -21.19 -19.23
CA LEU A 75 3.92 -21.97 -18.31
C LEU A 75 2.71 -22.56 -19.04
N THR A 76 2.28 -23.75 -18.61
CA THR A 76 1.05 -24.38 -19.08
C THR A 76 -0.16 -23.57 -18.59
N GLU A 77 -1.16 -23.40 -19.45
CA GLU A 77 -2.40 -22.70 -19.07
C GLU A 77 -3.03 -23.33 -17.81
N GLY A 78 -3.51 -22.47 -16.91
CA GLY A 78 -4.04 -22.87 -15.60
C GLY A 78 -2.99 -23.02 -14.49
N CYS A 79 -1.70 -23.18 -14.81
CA CYS A 79 -0.68 -23.16 -13.76
C CYS A 79 -0.50 -21.74 -13.21
N SER A 80 -0.57 -21.57 -11.89
CA SER A 80 -0.23 -20.31 -11.22
C SER A 80 1.22 -20.32 -10.75
N PHE A 81 1.87 -19.17 -10.67
CA PHE A 81 3.26 -19.09 -10.22
C PHE A 81 3.56 -17.88 -9.34
N ARG A 82 4.64 -17.98 -8.57
CA ARG A 82 5.20 -16.92 -7.71
C ARG A 82 6.71 -16.82 -7.91
N LEU A 83 7.27 -15.62 -7.97
CA LEU A 83 8.72 -15.42 -8.03
C LEU A 83 9.38 -15.75 -6.69
N GLN A 84 10.42 -16.58 -6.73
CA GLN A 84 11.27 -16.84 -5.57
C GLN A 84 12.29 -15.70 -5.47
N ILE A 85 11.96 -14.70 -4.66
CA ILE A 85 12.88 -13.59 -4.39
C ILE A 85 13.98 -14.14 -3.49
N HIS A 86 15.16 -14.39 -4.05
CA HIS A 86 16.34 -14.78 -3.27
C HIS A 86 16.73 -13.59 -2.38
N VAL A 87 16.27 -13.61 -1.13
CA VAL A 87 16.85 -12.78 -0.07
C VAL A 87 18.23 -13.38 0.19
N LEU A 88 19.27 -12.74 -0.34
CA LEU A 88 20.62 -13.07 0.10
C LEU A 88 20.71 -12.67 1.58
N PHE A 89 21.05 -13.67 2.40
CA PHE A 89 21.25 -13.70 3.85
C PHE A 89 20.11 -14.28 4.71
N GLY A 90 20.17 -15.61 4.82
CA GLY A 90 19.91 -16.46 6.00
C GLY A 90 18.70 -16.16 6.88
N THR A 91 17.62 -16.92 6.67
CA THR A 91 17.14 -17.98 7.57
C THR A 91 16.03 -18.73 6.83
N GLU A 92 16.08 -20.06 6.84
CA GLU A 92 15.03 -20.91 6.28
C GLU A 92 13.72 -20.72 7.06
N GLU A 93 12.72 -20.08 6.46
CA GLU A 93 11.34 -20.24 6.88
C GLU A 93 10.58 -20.99 5.80
N LYS A 94 10.16 -22.22 6.15
CA LYS A 94 9.31 -23.07 5.33
C LYS A 94 7.95 -22.39 5.19
N GLY A 95 7.74 -21.71 4.06
CA GLY A 95 6.45 -21.13 3.70
C GLY A 95 5.37 -22.20 3.66
N SER A 96 4.36 -22.05 4.50
CA SER A 96 3.21 -22.93 4.63
C SER A 96 2.37 -22.97 3.33
N HIS A 97 1.69 -24.11 3.16
CA HIS A 97 1.01 -24.60 1.96
C HIS A 97 -0.22 -23.79 1.46
N GLU A 98 -0.55 -22.64 2.03
CA GLU A 98 -1.88 -22.04 1.85
C GLU A 98 -1.96 -20.94 0.77
N ASN A 99 -0.83 -20.48 0.24
CA ASN A 99 -0.78 -19.23 -0.55
C ASN A 99 -0.90 -19.38 -2.08
N PHE A 100 -1.64 -20.38 -2.53
CA PHE A 100 -1.69 -20.75 -3.94
C PHE A 100 -3.00 -20.43 -4.66
N GLN A 101 -3.93 -19.76 -3.99
CA GLN A 101 -5.17 -19.27 -4.58
C GLN A 101 -5.05 -17.78 -4.84
N ARG A 102 -5.33 -17.40 -6.10
CA ARG A 102 -5.85 -16.11 -6.60
C ARG A 102 -4.99 -15.39 -7.65
N TYR A 103 -4.75 -16.04 -8.78
CA TYR A 103 -4.62 -15.34 -10.07
C TYR A 103 -5.21 -16.23 -11.16
N ASN A 104 -6.52 -16.15 -11.35
CA ASN A 104 -7.19 -16.66 -12.56
C ASN A 104 -8.41 -15.77 -12.82
N LEU A 105 -8.24 -14.82 -13.74
CA LEU A 105 -9.23 -14.18 -14.64
C LEU A 105 -8.75 -12.77 -14.98
N MET A 106 -7.76 -12.62 -15.87
CA MET A 106 -7.57 -11.35 -16.58
C MET A 106 -7.18 -11.60 -18.03
N ALA A 107 -7.83 -10.83 -18.92
CA ALA A 107 -7.77 -10.92 -20.36
C ALA A 107 -6.37 -10.56 -20.92
N PRO A 108 -6.01 -11.05 -22.11
CA PRO A 108 -4.72 -10.74 -22.73
C PRO A 108 -4.61 -9.24 -23.06
N GLY A 109 -3.82 -8.49 -22.30
CA GLY A 109 -3.54 -7.07 -22.58
C GLY A 109 -3.19 -6.21 -21.36
N GLU A 110 -3.47 -6.66 -20.15
CA GLU A 110 -3.25 -5.87 -18.94
C GLU A 110 -1.82 -6.10 -18.39
N LYS A 111 -1.03 -5.02 -18.29
CA LYS A 111 0.31 -5.09 -17.70
C LYS A 111 0.17 -5.30 -16.19
N THR A 112 0.34 -6.54 -15.73
CA THR A 112 0.37 -6.87 -14.30
C THR A 112 1.56 -6.17 -13.63
N THR A 113 1.32 -5.05 -12.95
CA THR A 113 2.26 -4.53 -11.95
C THR A 113 2.19 -5.45 -10.73
N ILE A 114 3.18 -6.34 -10.60
CA ILE A 114 3.33 -7.16 -9.40
C ILE A 114 3.63 -6.20 -8.23
N LEU A 115 2.66 -6.03 -7.34
CA LEU A 115 2.85 -5.26 -6.11
C LEU A 115 3.64 -6.14 -5.13
N VAL A 116 4.87 -5.73 -4.79
CA VAL A 116 5.74 -6.45 -3.85
C VAL A 116 6.17 -5.47 -2.77
N ALA A 117 6.01 -5.86 -1.50
CA ALA A 117 6.43 -5.05 -0.37
C ALA A 117 7.95 -4.89 -0.36
N ARG A 118 8.42 -3.69 -0.04
CA ARG A 118 9.86 -3.46 0.10
C ARG A 118 10.36 -4.18 1.36
N LYS A 119 11.54 -4.82 1.24
CA LYS A 119 12.18 -5.55 2.34
C LYS A 119 13.64 -5.18 2.46
N GLY A 120 14.12 -5.17 3.71
CA GLY A 120 15.51 -4.88 4.04
C GLY A 120 15.70 -3.50 4.68
N ARG A 121 16.96 -3.16 4.99
CA ARG A 121 17.33 -1.88 5.62
C ARG A 121 18.43 -1.11 4.90
N LEU A 122 18.91 -1.64 3.76
CA LEU A 122 20.08 -1.10 3.05
C LEU A 122 19.89 0.33 2.56
N ARG A 123 18.65 0.71 2.24
CA ARG A 123 18.29 2.00 1.66
C ARG A 123 17.61 2.94 2.65
N GLN A 124 17.47 2.52 3.91
CA GLN A 124 16.76 3.31 4.91
C GLN A 124 17.55 4.55 5.30
N ARG A 125 16.83 5.65 5.49
CA ARG A 125 17.40 6.92 5.96
C ARG A 125 17.52 6.93 7.48
N TYR A 126 18.53 7.67 7.94
CA TYR A 126 18.83 7.85 9.36
C TYR A 126 19.14 9.32 9.64
N ASP A 127 18.73 9.79 10.81
CA ASP A 127 19.13 11.07 11.39
C ASP A 127 19.86 10.78 12.70
N GLY A 128 21.19 10.82 12.67
CA GLY A 128 22.02 10.29 13.76
C GLY A 128 21.75 8.80 13.99
N GLU A 129 21.39 8.44 15.23
CA GLU A 129 21.03 7.06 15.60
C GLU A 129 19.55 6.72 15.35
N TYR A 130 18.74 7.68 14.89
CA TYR A 130 17.31 7.48 14.68
C TYR A 130 17.03 6.97 13.26
N ARG A 131 16.37 5.81 13.14
CA ARG A 131 15.82 5.36 11.85
C ARG A 131 14.66 6.26 11.46
N LEU A 132 14.65 6.77 10.24
CA LEU A 132 13.53 7.56 9.74
C LEU A 132 12.41 6.65 9.23
N VAL A 133 11.18 7.00 9.63
CA VAL A 133 9.96 6.29 9.31
C VAL A 133 8.95 7.28 8.74
N ALA A 134 8.21 6.85 7.72
CA ALA A 134 7.09 7.59 7.18
C ALA A 134 5.83 6.73 7.28
N GLY A 135 4.69 7.37 7.50
CA GLY A 135 3.40 6.70 7.57
C GLY A 135 2.25 7.68 7.49
N CYS A 136 1.03 7.18 7.64
CA CYS A 136 -0.15 8.02 7.56
C CYS A 136 -1.28 7.54 8.47
N VAL A 137 -2.20 8.44 8.80
CA VAL A 137 -3.55 8.12 9.27
C VAL A 137 -4.47 8.11 8.04
N PRO A 138 -4.83 6.94 7.50
CA PRO A 138 -5.75 6.85 6.38
C PRO A 138 -7.18 7.08 6.88
N TYR A 139 -7.92 7.93 6.17
CA TYR A 139 -9.30 8.25 6.50
C TYR A 139 -10.17 8.36 5.24
N ARG A 140 -11.47 8.23 5.43
CA ARG A 140 -12.49 8.63 4.46
C ARG A 140 -13.61 9.34 5.19
N VAL A 141 -14.36 10.19 4.49
CA VAL A 141 -15.53 10.88 5.07
C VAL A 141 -16.77 10.33 4.37
N GLY A 142 -17.72 9.82 5.17
CA GLY A 142 -19.00 9.35 4.65
C GLY A 142 -19.77 10.48 3.99
N ALA A 143 -20.29 10.25 2.78
CA ALA A 143 -21.06 11.26 2.05
C ALA A 143 -22.39 11.61 2.76
N ASP A 144 -22.92 10.67 3.56
CA ASP A 144 -24.26 10.76 4.15
C ASP A 144 -24.28 11.44 5.53
N ASP A 145 -23.27 11.21 6.37
CA ASP A 145 -23.22 11.71 7.75
C ASP A 145 -22.07 12.69 8.01
N GLY A 146 -21.17 12.85 7.04
CA GLY A 146 -19.96 13.67 7.16
C GLY A 146 -19.02 13.20 8.27
N GLN A 147 -19.19 11.96 8.77
CA GLN A 147 -18.35 11.44 9.83
C GLN A 147 -17.10 10.78 9.22
N PRO A 148 -15.92 11.05 9.78
CA PRO A 148 -14.71 10.38 9.32
C PRO A 148 -14.66 8.95 9.85
N GLU A 149 -14.28 8.01 8.99
CA GLU A 149 -13.84 6.66 9.35
C GLU A 149 -12.34 6.56 9.12
N LEU A 150 -11.65 5.81 9.96
CA LEU A 150 -10.20 5.64 9.90
C LEU A 150 -9.83 4.20 9.62
N LEU A 151 -8.78 4.00 8.83
CA LEU A 151 -8.29 2.67 8.54
C LEU A 151 -7.04 2.36 9.37
N MET A 152 -7.06 1.21 10.04
CA MET A 152 -5.93 0.69 10.80
C MET A 152 -5.59 -0.71 10.33
N VAL A 153 -4.34 -1.12 10.55
CA VAL A 153 -3.83 -2.46 10.20
C VAL A 153 -3.48 -3.25 11.45
N SER A 154 -3.86 -4.52 11.46
CA SER A 154 -3.41 -5.47 12.48
C SER A 154 -1.94 -5.77 12.28
N THR A 155 -1.25 -6.07 13.37
CA THR A 155 0.16 -6.45 13.28
C THR A 155 0.34 -7.96 13.42
N PRO A 156 1.33 -8.58 12.75
CA PRO A 156 1.49 -10.03 12.77
C PRO A 156 1.60 -10.54 14.22
N ASN A 157 0.84 -11.58 14.55
CA ASN A 157 0.84 -12.25 15.85
C ASN A 157 0.43 -11.38 17.06
N ARG A 158 -0.35 -10.30 16.86
CA ARG A 158 -0.91 -9.47 17.95
C ARG A 158 -2.29 -8.91 17.59
N ASP A 159 -3.13 -8.70 18.60
CA ASP A 159 -4.45 -8.06 18.46
C ASP A 159 -4.37 -6.53 18.34
N ASP A 160 -3.17 -5.95 18.47
CA ASP A 160 -2.98 -4.50 18.39
C ASP A 160 -3.17 -4.00 16.94
N LEU A 161 -3.96 -2.94 16.78
CA LEU A 161 -4.03 -2.17 15.55
C LEU A 161 -3.05 -1.00 15.56
N VAL A 162 -2.48 -0.69 14.40
CA VAL A 162 -1.60 0.47 14.20
C VAL A 162 -1.96 1.22 12.91
N PHE A 163 -1.50 2.45 12.82
CA PHE A 163 -1.49 3.17 11.55
C PHE A 163 -0.34 2.68 10.66
N PRO A 164 -0.57 2.58 9.33
CA PRO A 164 0.42 2.06 8.40
C PRO A 164 1.65 2.96 8.33
N LYS A 165 2.84 2.34 8.43
CA LYS A 165 4.12 3.06 8.48
C LYS A 165 5.31 2.10 8.30
N GLY A 166 6.39 2.61 7.72
CA GLY A 166 7.64 1.87 7.63
C GLY A 166 8.83 2.73 7.24
N GLY A 167 9.91 2.08 6.80
CA GLY A 167 11.19 2.76 6.62
C GLY A 167 11.15 3.76 5.47
N TRP A 168 11.60 4.99 5.72
CA TRP A 168 11.79 5.96 4.63
C TRP A 168 13.09 5.64 3.88
N GLU A 169 13.00 5.33 2.59
CA GLU A 169 14.15 4.98 1.74
C GLU A 169 14.78 6.19 1.01
N ASP A 170 15.96 5.98 0.42
CA ASP A 170 16.77 7.03 -0.22
C ASP A 170 16.33 7.45 -1.64
N ASP A 171 15.46 6.68 -2.31
CA ASP A 171 14.91 7.00 -3.64
C ASP A 171 13.48 7.52 -3.67
N GLU A 172 12.94 7.86 -2.50
CA GLU A 172 11.61 8.40 -2.37
C GLU A 172 11.64 9.62 -1.45
N ASP A 173 10.68 10.52 -1.64
CA ASP A 173 10.38 11.53 -0.63
C ASP A 173 9.55 10.93 0.52
N VAL A 174 9.36 11.72 1.58
CA VAL A 174 8.68 11.27 2.79
C VAL A 174 7.18 10.99 2.57
N HIS A 175 6.55 11.66 1.61
CA HIS A 175 5.15 11.48 1.26
C HIS A 175 4.96 10.24 0.41
N GLU A 176 5.84 10.03 -0.57
CA GLU A 176 5.93 8.81 -1.38
C GLU A 176 6.14 7.58 -0.48
N ALA A 177 7.03 7.67 0.50
CA ALA A 177 7.25 6.64 1.51
C ALA A 177 5.96 6.33 2.30
N ALA A 178 5.28 7.35 2.82
CA ALA A 178 4.01 7.16 3.54
C ALA A 178 2.92 6.52 2.67
N CYS A 179 2.78 6.94 1.40
CA CYS A 179 1.86 6.34 0.45
C CYS A 179 2.20 4.88 0.12
N ARG A 180 3.49 4.57 -0.06
CA ARG A 180 3.97 3.20 -0.29
C ARG A 180 3.62 2.30 0.87
N GLU A 181 3.88 2.73 2.10
CA GLU A 181 3.56 1.95 3.31
C GLU A 181 2.06 1.74 3.47
N ALA A 182 1.22 2.74 3.15
CA ALA A 182 -0.23 2.56 3.11
C ALA A 182 -0.69 1.53 2.06
N LEU A 183 -0.04 1.50 0.90
CA LEU A 183 -0.32 0.49 -0.12
C LEU A 183 0.17 -0.90 0.32
N GLU A 184 1.38 -1.00 0.88
CA GLU A 184 2.02 -2.26 1.25
C GLU A 184 1.34 -2.92 2.45
N GLU A 185 1.06 -2.17 3.53
CA GLU A 185 0.48 -2.70 4.76
C GLU A 185 -1.06 -2.76 4.74
N ALA A 186 -1.73 -1.79 4.10
CA ALA A 186 -3.19 -1.64 4.14
C ALA A 186 -3.90 -1.86 2.79
N GLY A 187 -3.17 -1.83 1.68
CA GLY A 187 -3.76 -1.93 0.35
C GLY A 187 -4.63 -0.73 -0.01
N VAL A 188 -4.27 0.48 0.41
CA VAL A 188 -5.03 1.71 0.09
C VAL A 188 -4.19 2.72 -0.66
N LYS A 189 -4.85 3.49 -1.53
CA LYS A 189 -4.27 4.66 -2.21
C LYS A 189 -5.17 5.87 -2.00
N GLY A 190 -4.58 7.05 -2.08
CA GLY A 190 -5.31 8.28 -1.79
C GLY A 190 -4.50 9.54 -1.99
N THR A 191 -5.08 10.65 -1.54
CA THR A 191 -4.44 11.97 -1.56
C THR A 191 -3.78 12.22 -0.21
N ILE A 192 -2.45 12.29 -0.19
CA ILE A 192 -1.69 12.58 1.03
C ILE A 192 -1.59 14.09 1.27
N SER A 193 -1.87 14.52 2.50
CA SER A 193 -1.67 15.90 2.91
C SER A 193 -0.19 16.23 2.94
N ARG A 194 0.21 17.35 2.34
CA ARG A 194 1.61 17.80 2.34
C ARG A 194 2.09 18.21 3.74
N THR A 195 1.17 18.62 4.61
CA THR A 195 1.45 19.02 5.98
C THR A 195 1.40 17.80 6.89
N ALA A 196 2.52 17.42 7.50
CA ALA A 196 2.57 16.32 8.47
C ALA A 196 1.61 16.59 9.63
N LEU A 197 0.85 15.58 10.07
CA LEU A 197 0.10 15.60 11.33
C LEU A 197 1.04 15.83 12.51
N GLY A 198 2.24 15.26 12.42
CA GLY A 198 3.33 15.53 13.33
C GLY A 198 4.54 14.65 13.06
N MET A 199 5.54 14.82 13.92
CA MET A 199 6.72 13.98 13.97
C MET A 199 6.94 13.53 15.41
N TRP A 200 7.08 12.22 15.61
CA TRP A 200 7.27 11.64 16.93
C TRP A 200 8.49 10.74 16.97
N VAL A 201 9.14 10.69 18.15
CA VAL A 201 10.21 9.74 18.43
C VAL A 201 9.62 8.56 19.20
N PHE A 202 9.74 7.35 18.66
CA PHE A 202 9.27 6.13 19.33
C PHE A 202 10.23 4.97 19.11
N ARG A 203 10.22 3.98 20.00
CA ARG A 203 11.08 2.79 19.87
C ARG A 203 10.46 1.76 18.94
N SER A 204 11.29 1.08 18.14
CA SER A 204 10.86 -0.06 17.32
C SER A 204 10.55 -1.29 18.20
N LYS A 205 9.65 -2.17 17.73
CA LYS A 205 9.26 -3.45 18.37
C LYS A 205 10.42 -4.42 18.65
N SER A 206 11.62 -4.18 18.11
CA SER A 206 12.76 -5.12 18.12
C SER A 206 13.92 -4.74 19.04
N SER A 207 13.84 -3.65 19.81
CA SER A 207 14.88 -3.31 20.80
C SER A 207 14.46 -3.72 22.22
N PRO A 208 15.19 -4.61 22.90
CA PRO A 208 15.09 -4.76 24.35
C PRO A 208 15.31 -3.41 25.02
N VAL A 209 14.62 -3.18 26.14
CA VAL A 209 14.86 -2.02 27.01
C VAL A 209 16.21 -2.21 27.70
N SER A 210 17.30 -1.91 27.01
CA SER A 210 18.63 -1.82 27.62
C SER A 210 19.11 -0.37 27.53
N GLY A 211 18.71 0.42 28.54
CA GLY A 211 19.25 1.76 28.79
C GLY A 211 18.66 2.91 27.96
N ASP A 212 19.17 4.10 28.27
CA ASP A 212 18.81 5.41 27.71
C ASP A 212 19.46 5.65 26.32
N SER A 213 19.92 4.57 25.66
CA SER A 213 20.57 4.67 24.35
C SER A 213 19.53 4.96 23.26
N PRO A 214 19.81 5.89 22.33
CA PRO A 214 18.98 6.13 21.14
C PRO A 214 18.97 4.96 20.15
N ARG A 215 19.84 3.95 20.33
CA ARG A 215 19.94 2.79 19.42
C ARG A 215 18.61 2.03 19.32
N GLY A 216 18.00 2.13 18.14
CA GLY A 216 16.73 1.47 17.82
C GLY A 216 15.49 2.35 18.03
N ALA A 217 15.67 3.64 18.32
CA ALA A 217 14.61 4.63 18.22
C ALA A 217 14.36 5.02 16.75
N CYS A 218 13.11 5.38 16.46
CA CYS A 218 12.64 5.82 15.18
C CYS A 218 12.11 7.25 15.28
N LYS A 219 12.33 8.07 14.24
CA LYS A 219 11.63 9.34 14.03
C LYS A 219 10.56 9.10 12.96
N GLY A 220 9.30 9.10 13.37
CA GLY A 220 8.17 8.87 12.47
C GLY A 220 7.48 10.16 12.05
N TYR A 221 7.42 10.40 10.74
CA TYR A 221 6.63 11.47 10.14
C TYR A 221 5.29 10.89 9.70
N ILE A 222 4.19 11.40 10.27
CA ILE A 222 2.83 10.88 9.98
C ILE A 222 2.02 11.94 9.28
N PHE A 223 1.32 11.55 8.21
CA PHE A 223 0.51 12.42 7.38
C PHE A 223 -0.96 11.99 7.39
N ALA A 224 -1.86 12.90 7.03
CA ALA A 224 -3.23 12.53 6.72
C ALA A 224 -3.29 11.96 5.30
N LEU A 225 -3.97 10.83 5.10
CA LEU A 225 -4.20 10.25 3.78
C LEU A 225 -5.71 10.09 3.56
N GLU A 226 -6.26 10.88 2.65
CA GLU A 226 -7.66 10.72 2.23
C GLU A 226 -7.74 9.57 1.22
N VAL A 227 -8.35 8.46 1.63
CA VAL A 227 -8.40 7.22 0.83
C VAL A 227 -9.36 7.40 -0.33
N ALA A 228 -8.86 7.15 -1.54
CA ALA A 228 -9.63 7.20 -2.79
C ALA A 228 -9.86 5.81 -3.39
N GLU A 229 -8.98 4.85 -3.10
CA GLU A 229 -9.03 3.49 -3.65
C GLU A 229 -8.64 2.46 -2.58
N GLU A 230 -9.45 1.42 -2.43
CA GLU A 230 -9.16 0.25 -1.60
C GLU A 230 -8.92 -0.95 -2.51
N LEU A 231 -7.73 -1.55 -2.44
CA LEU A 231 -7.36 -2.70 -3.26
C LEU A 231 -7.97 -3.98 -2.69
N GLU A 232 -8.38 -4.91 -3.55
CA GLU A 232 -8.79 -6.26 -3.13
C GLU A 232 -7.60 -7.12 -2.70
N GLN A 233 -6.42 -6.85 -3.26
CA GLN A 233 -5.19 -7.58 -2.95
C GLN A 233 -4.02 -6.61 -2.76
N TRP A 234 -3.19 -6.86 -1.76
CA TRP A 234 -2.04 -6.01 -1.45
C TRP A 234 -0.85 -6.78 -0.88
N PRO A 235 0.37 -6.19 -0.91
CA PRO A 235 1.61 -6.92 -0.66
C PRO A 235 1.74 -7.63 0.69
N GLU A 236 1.18 -7.08 1.77
CA GLU A 236 1.32 -7.63 3.12
C GLU A 236 0.02 -8.21 3.71
N GLN A 237 -1.01 -8.43 2.87
CA GLN A 237 -2.35 -8.87 3.29
C GLN A 237 -2.38 -10.15 4.14
N ASP A 238 -1.41 -11.04 3.95
CA ASP A 238 -1.34 -12.32 4.68
C ASP A 238 -0.87 -12.12 6.13
N THR A 239 -0.33 -10.95 6.43
CA THR A 239 0.31 -10.61 7.70
C THR A 239 -0.32 -9.40 8.39
N HIS A 240 -1.00 -8.55 7.60
CA HIS A 240 -1.67 -7.34 8.05
C HIS A 240 -3.13 -7.35 7.56
N GLY A 241 -4.06 -7.49 8.49
CA GLY A 241 -5.49 -7.32 8.23
C GLY A 241 -5.87 -5.85 8.36
N ARG A 242 -6.67 -5.31 7.44
CA ARG A 242 -7.16 -3.92 7.51
C ARG A 242 -8.54 -3.84 8.12
N GLN A 243 -8.80 -2.79 8.87
CA GLN A 243 -10.10 -2.53 9.47
C GLN A 243 -10.41 -1.03 9.46
N TRP A 244 -11.63 -0.69 9.01
CA TRP A 244 -12.21 0.63 9.19
C TRP A 244 -12.84 0.73 10.58
N VAL A 245 -12.56 1.83 11.28
CA VAL A 245 -13.01 2.09 12.65
C VAL A 245 -13.47 3.54 12.81
N SER A 246 -14.40 3.74 13.74
CA SER A 246 -14.79 5.09 14.15
C SER A 246 -13.63 5.81 14.84
N PRO A 247 -13.61 7.16 14.89
CA PRO A 247 -12.58 7.89 15.63
C PRO A 247 -12.52 7.51 17.12
N ALA A 248 -13.69 7.23 17.72
CA ALA A 248 -13.77 6.79 19.11
C ALA A 248 -13.14 5.41 19.31
N ASP A 249 -13.36 4.47 18.40
CA ASP A 249 -12.76 3.13 18.47
C ASP A 249 -11.27 3.15 18.13
N ALA A 250 -10.88 3.92 17.12
CA ALA A 250 -9.47 4.16 16.80
C ALA A 250 -8.71 4.67 18.03
N TYR A 251 -9.27 5.66 18.75
CA TYR A 251 -8.68 6.17 19.98
C TYR A 251 -8.54 5.06 21.03
N ARG A 252 -9.53 4.19 21.24
CA ARG A 252 -9.42 3.07 22.19
C ARG A 252 -8.34 2.07 21.80
N LEU A 253 -8.23 1.75 20.51
CA LEU A 253 -7.31 0.77 19.95
C LEU A 253 -5.87 1.28 19.83
N CYS A 254 -5.65 2.61 19.88
CA CYS A 254 -4.33 3.20 19.85
C CYS A 254 -3.47 2.73 21.04
N ARG A 255 -2.43 1.95 20.74
CA ARG A 255 -1.48 1.43 21.74
C ARG A 255 -0.53 2.49 22.29
N TYR A 256 -0.18 3.50 21.48
CA TYR A 256 0.86 4.48 21.81
C TYR A 256 0.30 5.89 21.82
N ASP A 257 0.84 6.75 22.69
CA ASP A 257 0.40 8.15 22.83
C ASP A 257 0.53 8.93 21.52
N TRP A 258 1.63 8.73 20.78
CA TRP A 258 1.81 9.37 19.47
C TRP A 258 0.67 9.07 18.49
N MET A 259 0.05 7.89 18.57
CA MET A 259 -1.08 7.54 17.70
C MET A 259 -2.33 8.33 18.08
N ARG A 260 -2.57 8.50 19.38
CA ARG A 260 -3.68 9.30 19.90
C ARG A 260 -3.50 10.77 19.51
N GLU A 261 -2.27 11.28 19.64
CA GLU A 261 -1.92 12.64 19.22
C GLU A 261 -2.10 12.84 17.70
N ALA A 262 -1.63 11.90 16.88
CA ALA A 262 -1.80 11.97 15.43
C ALA A 262 -3.29 11.92 15.02
N LEU A 263 -4.08 11.09 15.71
CA LEU A 263 -5.52 11.02 15.55
C LEU A 263 -6.20 12.35 15.91
N SER A 264 -5.90 12.92 17.08
CA SER A 264 -6.43 14.23 17.47
C SER A 264 -6.07 15.32 16.45
N ALA A 265 -4.80 15.37 16.03
CA ALA A 265 -4.35 16.33 15.02
C ALA A 265 -5.08 16.18 13.67
N LEU A 266 -5.50 14.97 13.30
CA LEU A 266 -6.33 14.76 12.11
C LEU A 266 -7.73 15.33 12.32
N LEU A 267 -8.37 14.99 13.44
CA LEU A 267 -9.74 15.43 13.73
C LEU A 267 -9.85 16.94 13.83
N ASP A 268 -8.87 17.61 14.46
CA ASP A 268 -8.82 19.07 14.54
C ASP A 268 -8.78 19.69 13.14
N ARG A 269 -7.94 19.16 12.23
CA ARG A 269 -7.87 19.62 10.83
C ARG A 269 -9.17 19.41 10.07
N LEU A 270 -9.82 18.26 10.27
CA LEU A 270 -11.10 17.97 9.61
C LEU A 270 -12.21 18.89 10.13
N ALA A 271 -12.18 19.28 11.41
CA ALA A 271 -13.12 20.25 11.98
C ALA A 271 -12.90 21.65 11.40
N GLU A 272 -11.65 22.09 11.23
CA GLU A 272 -11.30 23.38 10.63
C GLU A 272 -11.63 23.46 9.12
N ALA A 273 -11.57 22.33 8.41
CA ALA A 273 -11.83 22.26 6.97
C ALA A 273 -13.34 22.32 6.62
N LYS A 274 -14.23 22.10 7.59
CA LYS A 274 -15.68 22.21 7.35
C LYS A 274 -16.00 23.69 7.11
N PRO A 275 -16.63 24.07 5.97
CA PRO A 275 -17.02 25.45 5.76
C PRO A 275 -17.91 25.87 6.93
N ALA A 276 -17.56 26.98 7.58
CA ALA A 276 -18.42 27.58 8.60
C ALA A 276 -19.82 27.68 8.02
N ALA A 277 -20.80 27.05 8.69
CA ALA A 277 -22.20 27.22 8.32
C ALA A 277 -22.48 28.73 8.21
N PRO A 278 -23.20 29.20 7.18
CA PRO A 278 -23.48 30.62 7.05
C PRO A 278 -24.13 31.09 8.36
N GLU A 279 -23.48 32.06 9.02
CA GLU A 279 -24.03 32.72 10.19
C GLU A 279 -25.40 33.29 9.80
N LEU A 280 -26.46 32.79 10.43
CA LEU A 280 -27.77 33.42 10.33
C LEU A 280 -27.66 34.77 11.05
N ASP A 281 -27.54 35.85 10.28
CA ASP A 281 -27.58 37.23 10.78
C ASP A 281 -28.95 37.47 11.44
N ASP A 282 -28.97 37.49 12.78
CA ASP A 282 -30.12 37.87 13.60
C ASP A 282 -30.29 39.40 13.60
N ARG A 283 -30.45 39.98 12.41
CA ARG A 283 -30.83 41.38 12.22
C ARG A 283 -32.10 41.44 11.40
N GLY A 284 -33.18 41.76 12.13
CA GLY A 284 -34.55 41.76 11.66
C GLY A 284 -34.76 42.42 10.30
N GLY A 285 -35.45 41.70 9.43
CA GLY A 285 -35.92 42.16 8.13
C GLY A 285 -37.22 41.45 7.77
N VAL A 286 -38.32 42.15 8.01
CA VAL A 286 -39.72 41.92 7.59
C VAL A 286 -39.94 40.79 6.56
N TYR A 287 -40.63 39.73 6.97
CA TYR A 287 -41.18 38.71 6.07
C TYR A 287 -42.37 39.30 5.31
N MET A 288 -42.24 39.55 3.99
CA MET A 288 -43.40 39.65 3.11
C MET A 288 -43.89 38.22 2.84
N MET A 289 -45.04 37.85 3.41
CA MET A 289 -45.80 36.70 2.92
C MET A 289 -46.32 37.03 1.53
N VAL A 290 -45.63 36.55 0.49
CA VAL A 290 -46.24 36.42 -0.83
C VAL A 290 -47.01 35.11 -0.80
N THR A 291 -48.32 35.21 -0.64
CA THR A 291 -49.24 34.08 -0.77
C THR A 291 -49.12 33.49 -2.17
N ALA A 292 -48.63 32.26 -2.26
CA ALA A 292 -48.67 31.49 -3.51
C ALA A 292 -50.14 31.16 -3.82
N ALA A 293 -50.73 31.89 -4.76
CA ALA A 293 -52.00 31.55 -5.36
C ALA A 293 -51.84 30.22 -6.11
N ALA A 294 -52.69 29.26 -5.77
CA ALA A 294 -52.79 27.96 -6.43
C ALA A 294 -53.13 28.17 -7.92
N ALA A 295 -52.23 27.78 -8.81
CA ALA A 295 -52.51 27.67 -10.24
C ALA A 295 -53.03 26.26 -10.54
N THR A 296 -54.35 26.11 -10.54
CA THR A 296 -55.02 25.02 -11.25
C THR A 296 -55.03 25.37 -12.74
N ALA A 297 -54.32 24.61 -13.56
CA ALA A 297 -54.41 24.69 -15.02
C ALA A 297 -55.21 23.49 -15.56
N ASP A 298 -56.44 23.85 -15.87
CA ASP A 298 -57.41 23.39 -16.85
C ASP A 298 -57.27 22.10 -17.67
N ARG A 299 -58.46 21.54 -17.90
CA ARG A 299 -58.81 20.43 -18.78
C ARG A 299 -58.84 20.94 -20.24
N ALA A 300 -58.40 20.11 -21.18
CA ALA A 300 -58.94 20.13 -22.53
C ALA A 300 -59.05 18.69 -23.06
N VAL A 301 -60.20 18.43 -23.69
CA VAL A 301 -60.77 17.14 -24.10
C VAL A 301 -60.58 16.95 -25.62
N ALA A 302 -60.33 15.71 -26.07
CA ALA A 302 -60.75 15.17 -27.38
C ALA A 302 -60.68 13.62 -27.29
N LEU A 303 -61.80 12.90 -27.13
CA LEU A 303 -62.79 12.42 -28.12
C LEU A 303 -62.37 11.13 -28.86
N CYS A 304 -63.19 10.10 -28.63
CA CYS A 304 -63.41 8.83 -29.34
C CYS A 304 -62.31 7.76 -29.30
#